data_AF-A0A3D2U5L8-F1
#
_entry.id   AF-A0A3D2U5L8-F1
#
_cell.length_a   1.000
_cell.length_b   1.000
_cell.length_c   1.000
_cell.angle_alpha   90.00
_cell.angle_beta   90.00
_cell.angle_gamma   90.00
#
_symmetry.space_group_name_H-M   'P 1'
#
loop_
_entity.id
_entity.type
_entity.pdbx_description
1 polymer ?
#
loop_
_entity_poly.entity_id
_entity_poly.type
_entity_poly.pdbx_seq_one_letter_code
_entity_poly.pdbx_strand_id
1 'polypeptide(L)'
;NMSLEPETAPAFESPDLTPSLLDFATGLPVANTIKELLTPKLLRKPFAGAPIDSAKGLAAKIKAQELDVKNRITAAEFLAEVDCRAYPNAQKQLIKLMIEDPSEEVRLAAVEALQVQFSRGLDCEKASKAEKRRYDTCRGCCTQEAIDAVYKVAYEMDPEFKDCLFEPSKRVRKAAAEAVEICRDLCKQRGMDPEPEPTPEPTPEPPAKKAEPAPKKA
;
A
#
# COMPACT_ATOMS: atom_id res chain seq x y z
N ASN A 1 -5.88 -28.22 -22.68
CA ASN A 1 -7.00 -27.58 -21.96
C ASN A 1 -6.77 -27.69 -20.47
N MET A 2 -6.08 -26.71 -19.91
CA MET A 2 -5.87 -26.58 -18.47
C MET A 2 -7.05 -25.75 -17.95
N SER A 3 -8.00 -26.41 -17.32
CA SER A 3 -9.16 -25.74 -16.72
C SER A 3 -8.64 -24.89 -15.55
N LEU A 4 -8.63 -23.58 -15.73
CA LEU A 4 -8.45 -22.63 -14.65
C LEU A 4 -9.68 -22.75 -13.75
N GLU A 5 -9.52 -23.29 -12.56
CA GLU A 5 -10.54 -23.12 -11.53
C GLU A 5 -10.67 -21.61 -11.26
N PRO A 6 -11.88 -21.04 -11.28
CA PRO A 6 -12.05 -19.62 -11.01
C PRO A 6 -11.54 -19.35 -9.60
N GLU A 7 -10.62 -18.40 -9.45
CA GLU A 7 -10.11 -17.93 -8.16
C GLU A 7 -11.30 -17.60 -7.25
N THR A 8 -11.58 -18.50 -6.31
CA THR A 8 -12.59 -18.29 -5.29
C THR A 8 -12.03 -17.25 -4.33
N ALA A 9 -12.67 -16.08 -4.27
CA ALA A 9 -12.55 -15.21 -3.10
C ALA A 9 -12.73 -16.07 -1.84
N PRO A 10 -11.99 -15.84 -0.73
CA PRO A 10 -12.24 -16.56 0.50
C PRO A 10 -13.73 -16.39 0.79
N ALA A 11 -14.46 -17.51 0.74
CA ALA A 11 -15.87 -17.48 0.97
C ALA A 11 -16.06 -16.84 2.34
N PHE A 12 -16.90 -15.81 2.43
CA PHE A 12 -17.49 -15.51 3.72
C PHE A 12 -18.20 -16.80 4.13
N GLU A 13 -17.56 -17.60 4.98
CA GLU A 13 -18.19 -18.75 5.58
C GLU A 13 -19.37 -18.18 6.34
N SER A 14 -20.56 -18.43 5.80
CA SER A 14 -21.79 -18.17 6.54
C SER A 14 -21.62 -18.82 7.91
N PRO A 15 -21.82 -18.07 9.01
CA PRO A 15 -21.50 -18.56 10.33
C PRO A 15 -22.13 -19.93 10.54
N ASP A 16 -21.34 -20.89 11.00
CA ASP A 16 -21.79 -22.28 11.16
C ASP A 16 -23.09 -22.31 11.98
N LEU A 17 -24.18 -22.77 11.35
CA LEU A 17 -25.54 -22.77 11.90
C LEU A 17 -25.83 -24.05 12.69
N THR A 18 -24.79 -24.80 13.07
CA THR A 18 -24.91 -25.96 13.96
C THR A 18 -25.57 -25.55 15.29
N PRO A 19 -26.49 -26.37 15.83
CA PRO A 19 -27.14 -26.11 17.11
C PRO A 19 -26.09 -25.89 18.22
N SER A 20 -26.21 -24.79 18.94
CA SER A 20 -25.38 -24.49 20.09
C SER A 20 -25.91 -25.18 21.35
N LEU A 21 -25.08 -25.23 22.41
CA LEU A 21 -25.54 -25.66 23.74
C LEU A 21 -26.72 -24.83 24.26
N LEU A 22 -26.80 -23.55 23.87
CA LEU A 22 -27.92 -22.69 24.21
C LEU A 22 -29.21 -23.15 23.51
N ASP A 23 -29.11 -23.62 22.27
CA ASP A 23 -30.26 -24.15 21.52
C ASP A 23 -30.73 -25.48 22.09
N PHE A 24 -29.78 -26.33 22.49
CA PHE A 24 -30.08 -27.59 23.18
C PHE A 24 -30.78 -27.36 24.53
N ALA A 25 -30.26 -26.43 25.35
CA ALA A 25 -30.80 -26.16 26.69
C ALA A 25 -32.18 -25.49 26.65
N THR A 26 -32.45 -24.66 25.64
CA THR A 26 -33.71 -23.92 25.52
C THR A 26 -34.75 -24.62 24.64
N GLY A 27 -34.36 -25.62 23.86
CA GLY A 27 -35.22 -26.25 22.85
C GLY A 27 -35.64 -25.29 21.72
N LEU A 28 -35.01 -24.12 21.63
CA LEU A 28 -35.30 -23.06 20.67
C LEU A 28 -34.02 -22.68 19.91
N PRO A 29 -34.09 -22.23 18.65
CA PRO A 29 -32.91 -21.86 17.86
C PRO A 29 -32.41 -20.45 18.24
N VAL A 30 -32.21 -20.18 19.53
CA VAL A 30 -31.83 -18.88 20.09
C VAL A 30 -30.50 -18.39 19.51
N ALA A 31 -29.47 -19.22 19.46
CA ALA A 31 -28.15 -18.81 18.96
C ALA A 31 -28.18 -18.55 17.45
N ASN A 32 -28.93 -19.35 16.68
CA ASN A 32 -29.10 -19.12 15.25
C ASN A 32 -29.87 -17.81 14.99
N THR A 33 -30.91 -17.53 15.78
CA THR A 33 -31.69 -16.29 15.66
C THR A 33 -30.83 -15.06 16.01
N ILE A 34 -30.01 -15.16 17.07
CA ILE A 34 -29.08 -14.09 17.46
C ILE A 34 -27.99 -13.88 16.40
N LYS A 35 -27.38 -14.96 15.89
CA LYS A 35 -26.38 -14.89 14.81
C LYS A 35 -26.97 -14.24 13.56
N GLU A 36 -28.16 -14.65 13.14
CA GLU A 36 -28.86 -14.00 12.02
C GLU A 36 -29.09 -12.52 12.30
N LEU A 37 -29.61 -12.16 13.48
CA LEU A 37 -29.84 -10.75 13.86
C LEU A 37 -28.57 -9.89 13.81
N LEU A 38 -27.43 -10.42 14.23
CA LEU A 38 -26.14 -9.71 14.23
C LEU A 38 -25.45 -9.69 12.87
N THR A 39 -25.70 -10.67 12.00
CA THR A 39 -25.10 -10.73 10.66
C THR A 39 -25.62 -9.57 9.80
N PRO A 40 -24.81 -8.80 9.07
CA PRO A 40 -25.34 -7.74 8.20
C PRO A 40 -26.29 -8.26 7.11
N LYS A 41 -27.31 -7.49 6.74
CA LYS A 41 -28.37 -7.91 5.79
C LYS A 41 -27.82 -8.46 4.46
N LEU A 42 -26.77 -7.85 3.92
CA LEU A 42 -26.13 -8.26 2.66
C LEU A 42 -25.30 -9.53 2.77
N LEU A 43 -25.10 -10.05 3.98
CA LEU A 43 -24.43 -11.32 4.26
C LEU A 43 -25.41 -12.40 4.75
N ARG A 44 -26.72 -12.16 4.62
CA ARG A 44 -27.78 -13.15 4.89
C ARG A 44 -28.38 -13.65 3.58
N LYS A 45 -29.15 -14.74 3.61
CA LYS A 45 -29.95 -15.15 2.45
C LYS A 45 -30.93 -14.03 2.06
N PRO A 46 -31.17 -13.78 0.76
CA PRO A 46 -30.69 -14.54 -0.40
C PRO A 46 -29.34 -14.07 -0.97
N PHE A 47 -28.59 -13.19 -0.28
CA PHE A 47 -27.29 -12.69 -0.73
C PHE A 47 -26.17 -13.69 -0.42
N ALA A 48 -26.18 -14.24 0.80
CA ALA A 48 -25.31 -15.35 1.16
C ALA A 48 -25.61 -16.58 0.28
N GLY A 49 -24.55 -17.10 -0.37
CA GLY A 49 -24.65 -18.26 -1.27
C GLY A 49 -25.17 -17.94 -2.68
N ALA A 50 -25.40 -16.66 -3.02
CA ALA A 50 -25.66 -16.28 -4.40
C ALA A 50 -24.38 -16.44 -5.26
N PRO A 51 -24.50 -16.72 -6.57
CA PRO A 51 -23.34 -16.76 -7.46
C PRO A 51 -22.53 -15.46 -7.38
N ILE A 52 -21.19 -15.55 -7.41
CA ILE A 52 -20.27 -14.42 -7.18
C ILE A 52 -20.53 -13.27 -8.17
N ASP A 53 -20.82 -13.60 -9.43
CA ASP A 53 -21.04 -12.63 -10.49
C ASP A 53 -22.48 -12.11 -10.55
N SER A 54 -23.38 -12.64 -9.71
CA SER A 54 -24.74 -12.10 -9.59
C SER A 54 -24.74 -10.78 -8.83
N ALA A 55 -25.69 -9.89 -9.12
CA ALA A 55 -25.83 -8.62 -8.38
C ALA A 55 -25.89 -8.81 -6.85
N LYS A 56 -26.48 -9.92 -6.38
CA LYS A 56 -26.55 -10.27 -4.96
C LYS A 56 -25.18 -10.74 -4.42
N GLY A 57 -24.47 -11.56 -5.18
CA GLY A 57 -23.12 -12.02 -4.83
C GLY A 57 -22.12 -10.86 -4.77
N LEU A 58 -22.18 -9.94 -5.75
CA LEU A 58 -21.37 -8.72 -5.75
C LEU A 58 -21.67 -7.84 -4.54
N ALA A 59 -22.94 -7.62 -4.20
CA ALA A 59 -23.32 -6.85 -3.01
C ALA A 59 -22.82 -7.50 -1.70
N ALA A 60 -22.88 -8.84 -1.61
CA ALA A 60 -22.34 -9.57 -0.48
C ALA A 60 -20.81 -9.42 -0.39
N LYS A 61 -20.11 -9.52 -1.54
CA LYS A 61 -18.65 -9.36 -1.63
C LYS A 61 -18.21 -7.98 -1.14
N ILE A 62 -18.86 -6.91 -1.63
CA ILE A 62 -18.58 -5.54 -1.19
C ILE A 62 -18.77 -5.44 0.33
N LYS A 63 -19.88 -5.98 0.85
CA LYS A 63 -20.13 -5.90 2.30
C LYS A 63 -19.10 -6.66 3.12
N ALA A 64 -18.67 -7.83 2.65
CA ALA A 64 -17.62 -8.61 3.31
C ALA A 64 -16.29 -7.83 3.32
N GLN A 65 -15.90 -7.23 2.20
CA GLN A 65 -14.69 -6.43 2.08
C GLN A 65 -14.69 -5.20 3.01
N GLU A 66 -15.84 -4.52 3.15
CA GLU A 66 -16.04 -3.40 4.09
C GLU A 66 -15.85 -3.81 5.55
N LEU A 67 -16.40 -4.95 5.97
CA LEU A 67 -16.28 -5.42 7.36
C LEU A 67 -14.86 -5.86 7.69
N ASP A 68 -14.16 -6.39 6.69
CA ASP A 68 -12.80 -6.89 6.84
C ASP A 68 -11.73 -5.79 6.85
N VAL A 69 -12.08 -4.53 6.54
CA VAL A 69 -11.16 -3.38 6.54
C VAL A 69 -10.30 -3.31 7.81
N LYS A 70 -10.93 -3.47 8.98
CA LYS A 70 -10.22 -3.41 10.26
C LYS A 70 -9.17 -4.51 10.40
N ASN A 71 -9.49 -5.73 9.98
CA ASN A 71 -8.56 -6.85 10.04
C ASN A 71 -7.37 -6.62 9.10
N ARG A 72 -7.61 -6.05 7.90
CA ARG A 72 -6.53 -5.74 6.95
C ARG A 72 -5.63 -4.62 7.44
N ILE A 73 -6.18 -3.60 8.12
CA ILE A 73 -5.38 -2.57 8.80
C ILE A 73 -4.49 -3.21 9.87
N THR A 74 -5.07 -4.01 10.77
CA THR A 74 -4.30 -4.70 11.82
C THR A 74 -3.24 -5.65 11.24
N ALA A 75 -3.54 -6.30 10.11
CA ALA A 75 -2.56 -7.10 9.39
C ALA A 75 -1.40 -6.23 8.84
N ALA A 76 -1.68 -5.07 8.27
CA ALA A 76 -0.66 -4.14 7.80
C ALA A 76 0.23 -3.64 8.96
N GLU A 77 -0.37 -3.26 10.09
CA GLU A 77 0.34 -2.86 11.31
C GLU A 77 1.28 -3.97 11.81
N PHE A 78 0.79 -5.22 11.85
CA PHE A 78 1.62 -6.36 12.23
C PHE A 78 2.80 -6.57 11.28
N LEU A 79 2.57 -6.49 9.96
CA LEU A 79 3.63 -6.61 8.96
C LEU A 79 4.70 -5.50 9.07
N ALA A 80 4.35 -4.34 9.64
CA ALA A 80 5.29 -3.26 9.92
C ALA A 80 6.31 -3.62 11.02
N GLU A 81 5.92 -4.46 11.98
CA GLU A 81 6.76 -4.82 13.12
C GLU A 81 7.81 -5.90 12.79
N VAL A 82 7.48 -6.75 11.82
CA VAL A 82 8.30 -7.88 11.39
C VAL A 82 9.61 -7.39 10.75
N ASP A 83 10.72 -8.12 10.98
CA ASP A 83 12.01 -7.81 10.36
C ASP A 83 11.93 -7.96 8.84
N CYS A 84 11.99 -6.85 8.12
CA CYS A 84 11.81 -6.78 6.67
C CYS A 84 12.86 -7.58 5.89
N ARG A 85 14.04 -7.82 6.48
CA ARG A 85 15.12 -8.57 5.82
C ARG A 85 15.02 -10.07 6.09
N ALA A 86 14.53 -10.45 7.26
CA ALA A 86 14.20 -11.84 7.54
C ALA A 86 12.93 -12.30 6.78
N TYR A 87 11.98 -11.38 6.58
CA TYR A 87 10.68 -11.65 5.95
C TYR A 87 10.39 -10.67 4.80
N PRO A 88 11.10 -10.76 3.66
CA PRO A 88 10.90 -9.84 2.53
C PRO A 88 9.48 -9.91 1.94
N ASN A 89 8.80 -11.04 2.10
CA ASN A 89 7.41 -11.20 1.66
C ASN A 89 6.44 -10.28 2.43
N ALA A 90 6.77 -9.88 3.67
CA ALA A 90 5.96 -8.94 4.42
C ALA A 90 5.92 -7.56 3.74
N GLN A 91 7.08 -7.06 3.32
CA GLN A 91 7.18 -5.79 2.59
C GLN A 91 6.47 -5.86 1.24
N LYS A 92 6.60 -6.97 0.50
CA LYS A 92 5.87 -7.17 -0.76
C LYS A 92 4.36 -7.17 -0.57
N GLN A 93 3.88 -7.79 0.51
CA GLN A 93 2.45 -7.78 0.83
C GLN A 93 1.96 -6.38 1.19
N LEU A 94 2.76 -5.57 1.89
CA LEU A 94 2.45 -4.15 2.14
C LEU A 94 2.38 -3.35 0.85
N ILE A 95 3.33 -3.54 -0.07
CA ILE A 95 3.30 -2.90 -1.40
C ILE A 95 2.01 -3.29 -2.15
N LYS A 96 1.65 -4.58 -2.12
CA LYS A 96 0.42 -5.07 -2.74
C LYS A 96 -0.83 -4.42 -2.12
N LEU A 97 -0.92 -4.37 -0.79
CA LEU A 97 -2.03 -3.72 -0.10
C LEU A 97 -2.12 -2.22 -0.45
N MET A 98 -0.99 -1.54 -0.48
CA MET A 98 -0.90 -0.12 -0.84
C MET A 98 -1.39 0.15 -2.27
N ILE A 99 -1.16 -0.75 -3.22
CA ILE A 99 -1.49 -0.54 -4.63
C ILE A 99 -2.90 -1.05 -4.98
N GLU A 100 -3.28 -2.22 -4.46
CA GLU A 100 -4.44 -2.96 -4.95
C GLU A 100 -5.65 -2.93 -4.01
N ASP A 101 -5.50 -2.51 -2.73
CA ASP A 101 -6.64 -2.58 -1.80
C ASP A 101 -7.73 -1.56 -2.17
N PRO A 102 -9.00 -1.97 -2.25
CA PRO A 102 -10.09 -1.06 -2.58
C PRO A 102 -10.32 0.01 -1.51
N SER A 103 -9.99 -0.26 -0.24
CA SER A 103 -10.18 0.67 0.87
C SER A 103 -9.03 1.67 0.97
N GLU A 104 -9.35 2.96 0.92
CA GLU A 104 -8.38 4.02 1.16
C GLU A 104 -7.70 3.87 2.53
N GLU A 105 -8.44 3.47 3.57
CA GLU A 105 -7.90 3.33 4.92
C GLU A 105 -6.85 2.22 5.00
N VAL A 106 -7.05 1.13 4.26
CA VAL A 106 -6.07 0.03 4.20
C VAL A 106 -4.85 0.44 3.39
N ARG A 107 -5.03 1.16 2.26
CA ARG A 107 -3.90 1.69 1.48
C ARG A 107 -3.07 2.66 2.32
N LEU A 108 -3.71 3.55 3.08
CA LEU A 108 -3.02 4.47 4.00
C LEU A 108 -2.24 3.69 5.07
N ALA A 109 -2.89 2.74 5.74
CA ALA A 109 -2.24 1.92 6.77
C ALA A 109 -1.04 1.14 6.20
N ALA A 110 -1.11 0.67 4.96
CA ALA A 110 0.00 0.02 4.27
C ALA A 110 1.18 0.98 4.01
N VAL A 111 0.90 2.24 3.63
CA VAL A 111 1.94 3.27 3.49
C VAL A 111 2.58 3.59 4.85
N GLU A 112 1.78 3.79 5.89
CA GLU A 112 2.27 4.05 7.25
C GLU A 112 3.12 2.88 7.78
N ALA A 113 2.71 1.64 7.50
CA ALA A 113 3.50 0.45 7.79
C ALA A 113 4.85 0.44 7.05
N LEU A 114 4.87 0.85 5.77
CA LEU A 114 6.12 1.00 5.01
C LEU A 114 7.00 2.12 5.58
N GLN A 115 6.44 3.24 6.03
CA GLN A 115 7.19 4.29 6.72
C GLN A 115 7.86 3.76 8.00
N VAL A 116 7.15 2.94 8.79
CA VAL A 116 7.73 2.28 9.97
C VAL A 116 8.89 1.37 9.57
N GLN A 117 8.76 0.59 8.49
CA GLN A 117 9.87 -0.22 7.99
C GLN A 117 11.04 0.64 7.50
N PHE A 118 10.79 1.70 6.73
CA PHE A 118 11.81 2.59 6.17
C PHE A 118 12.56 3.38 7.23
N SER A 119 11.88 3.74 8.34
CA SER A 119 12.52 4.43 9.46
C SER A 119 13.51 3.54 10.20
N ARG A 120 13.44 2.21 10.05
CA ARG A 120 14.50 1.31 10.52
C ARG A 120 15.78 1.64 9.78
N GLY A 121 16.90 1.67 10.49
CA GLY A 121 18.19 2.10 9.95
C GLY A 121 18.52 3.55 10.23
N LEU A 122 17.51 4.41 10.45
CA LEU A 122 17.75 5.75 10.98
C LEU A 122 18.21 5.65 12.43
N ASP A 123 19.16 6.49 12.82
CA ASP A 123 19.60 6.63 14.20
C ASP A 123 20.04 5.31 14.87
N CYS A 124 20.66 4.39 14.11
CA CYS A 124 21.19 3.11 14.61
C CYS A 124 22.04 3.27 15.89
N GLU A 125 22.74 4.40 16.05
CA GLU A 125 23.52 4.70 17.24
C GLU A 125 22.66 4.74 18.52
N LYS A 126 21.46 5.31 18.44
CA LYS A 126 20.49 5.47 19.54
C LYS A 126 19.72 4.19 19.84
N ALA A 127 19.76 3.18 18.96
CA ALA A 127 19.08 1.92 19.18
C ALA A 127 19.65 1.16 20.40
N SER A 128 18.75 0.55 21.17
CA SER A 128 19.10 -0.28 22.32
C SER A 128 19.89 -1.53 21.91
N LYS A 129 20.55 -2.17 22.88
CA LYS A 129 21.27 -3.44 22.65
C LYS A 129 20.37 -4.55 22.13
N ALA A 130 19.09 -4.56 22.53
CA ALA A 130 18.13 -5.55 22.07
C ALA A 130 17.73 -5.29 20.61
N GLU A 131 17.46 -4.04 20.25
CA GLU A 131 17.10 -3.66 18.87
C GLU A 131 18.24 -3.92 17.89
N LYS A 132 19.50 -3.63 18.29
CA LYS A 132 20.69 -3.92 17.46
C LYS A 132 20.87 -5.41 17.11
N ARG A 133 20.16 -6.33 17.78
CA ARG A 133 20.16 -7.77 17.41
C ARG A 133 19.27 -8.06 16.20
N ARG A 134 18.27 -7.22 15.92
CA ARG A 134 17.47 -7.33 14.70
C ARG A 134 18.31 -6.94 13.49
N TYR A 135 18.08 -7.59 12.36
CA TYR A 135 18.94 -7.45 11.19
C TYR A 135 18.64 -6.16 10.41
N ASP A 136 17.39 -5.69 10.47
CA ASP A 136 16.89 -4.46 9.86
C ASP A 136 17.26 -3.16 10.60
N THR A 137 17.50 -3.22 11.91
CA THR A 137 17.57 -2.01 12.77
C THR A 137 18.62 -1.00 12.34
N CYS A 138 19.77 -1.45 11.83
CA CYS A 138 20.83 -0.55 11.33
C CYS A 138 20.97 -0.58 9.80
N ARG A 139 20.44 -1.61 9.16
CA ARG A 139 20.55 -1.80 7.70
C ARG A 139 19.38 -1.20 6.93
N GLY A 140 18.28 -0.93 7.61
CA GLY A 140 17.05 -0.40 7.06
C GLY A 140 16.37 -1.31 6.04
N CYS A 141 15.18 -0.87 5.66
CA CYS A 141 14.25 -1.62 4.81
C CYS A 141 13.94 -0.92 3.47
N CYS A 142 14.67 0.16 3.13
CA CYS A 142 14.53 0.84 1.85
C CYS A 142 15.07 -0.05 0.72
N THR A 143 14.18 -0.82 0.09
CA THR A 143 14.47 -1.60 -1.12
C THR A 143 14.03 -0.82 -2.35
N GLN A 144 14.67 -1.04 -3.51
CA GLN A 144 14.31 -0.33 -4.74
C GLN A 144 12.84 -0.56 -5.10
N GLU A 145 12.37 -1.81 -5.02
CA GLU A 145 10.97 -2.19 -5.28
C GLU A 145 9.99 -1.40 -4.39
N ALA A 146 10.30 -1.24 -3.10
CA ALA A 146 9.44 -0.50 -2.18
C ALA A 146 9.50 1.01 -2.43
N ILE A 147 10.68 1.56 -2.75
CA ILE A 147 10.86 2.99 -3.09
C ILE A 147 10.07 3.33 -4.36
N ASP A 148 10.23 2.54 -5.43
CA ASP A 148 9.54 2.76 -6.70
C ASP A 148 8.02 2.69 -6.49
N ALA A 149 7.55 1.75 -5.67
CA ALA A 149 6.13 1.62 -5.36
C ALA A 149 5.57 2.84 -4.61
N VAL A 150 6.26 3.35 -3.57
CA VAL A 150 5.78 4.55 -2.86
C VAL A 150 5.94 5.81 -3.72
N TYR A 151 6.96 5.89 -4.59
CA TYR A 151 7.13 7.00 -5.52
C TYR A 151 6.00 7.06 -6.54
N LYS A 152 5.64 5.89 -7.10
CA LYS A 152 4.48 5.73 -7.97
C LYS A 152 3.20 6.22 -7.32
N VAL A 153 2.92 5.77 -6.09
CA VAL A 153 1.75 6.21 -5.32
C VAL A 153 1.78 7.70 -5.03
N ALA A 154 2.94 8.28 -4.73
CA ALA A 154 3.06 9.69 -4.39
C ALA A 154 2.88 10.62 -5.59
N TYR A 155 3.44 10.28 -6.75
CA TYR A 155 3.70 11.26 -7.82
C TYR A 155 3.32 10.82 -9.23
N GLU A 156 3.24 9.52 -9.53
CA GLU A 156 3.00 9.08 -10.91
C GLU A 156 1.55 9.34 -11.35
N MET A 157 1.40 9.57 -12.65
CA MET A 157 0.09 9.65 -13.31
C MET A 157 -0.42 8.24 -13.59
N ASP A 158 -1.74 8.09 -13.60
CA ASP A 158 -2.36 6.84 -13.96
C ASP A 158 -2.12 6.53 -15.46
N PRO A 159 -1.63 5.33 -15.81
CA PRO A 159 -1.34 4.98 -17.20
C PRO A 159 -2.59 4.87 -18.07
N GLU A 160 -3.73 4.49 -17.49
CA GLU A 160 -5.03 4.38 -18.15
C GLU A 160 -5.72 5.75 -18.19
N PHE A 161 -5.60 6.53 -17.11
CA PHE A 161 -6.19 7.87 -16.96
C PHE A 161 -5.12 8.95 -16.83
N LYS A 162 -4.51 9.34 -17.95
CA LYS A 162 -3.35 10.27 -17.99
C LYS A 162 -3.53 11.64 -17.32
N ASP A 163 -4.78 12.08 -17.11
CA ASP A 163 -5.09 13.34 -16.43
C ASP A 163 -5.28 13.16 -14.90
N CYS A 164 -5.24 11.93 -14.41
CA CYS A 164 -5.39 11.56 -13.01
C CYS A 164 -4.08 11.06 -12.42
N LEU A 165 -3.87 11.34 -11.13
CA LEU A 165 -2.78 10.72 -10.37
C LEU A 165 -3.11 9.25 -10.12
N PHE A 166 -2.07 8.41 -10.06
CA PHE A 166 -2.20 6.98 -9.85
C PHE A 166 -2.98 6.66 -8.56
N GLU A 167 -2.60 7.26 -7.43
CA GLU A 167 -3.39 7.17 -6.20
C GLU A 167 -4.40 8.32 -6.12
N PRO A 168 -5.72 8.04 -6.09
CA PRO A 168 -6.74 9.08 -6.04
C PRO A 168 -6.76 9.87 -4.72
N SER A 169 -6.46 9.25 -3.58
CA SER A 169 -6.51 9.92 -2.27
C SER A 169 -5.29 10.80 -2.04
N LYS A 170 -5.53 12.10 -1.86
CA LYS A 170 -4.49 13.07 -1.48
C LYS A 170 -3.78 12.70 -0.17
N ARG A 171 -4.50 12.08 0.76
CA ARG A 171 -3.97 11.67 2.07
C ARG A 171 -2.93 10.56 1.91
N VAL A 172 -3.26 9.53 1.13
CA VAL A 172 -2.35 8.41 0.82
C VAL A 172 -1.13 8.92 0.06
N ARG A 173 -1.31 9.80 -0.95
CA ARG A 173 -0.19 10.40 -1.68
C ARG A 173 0.78 11.16 -0.79
N LYS A 174 0.24 11.96 0.15
CA LYS A 174 1.08 12.72 1.08
C LYS A 174 1.90 11.79 1.99
N ALA A 175 1.26 10.75 2.53
CA ALA A 175 1.98 9.74 3.33
C ALA A 175 3.05 9.02 2.49
N ALA A 176 2.77 8.73 1.21
CA ALA A 176 3.74 8.08 0.33
C ALA A 176 4.94 9.00 0.04
N ALA A 177 4.71 10.30 -0.16
CA ALA A 177 5.77 11.29 -0.28
C ALA A 177 6.64 11.37 0.99
N GLU A 178 6.03 11.32 2.18
CA GLU A 178 6.76 11.26 3.46
C GLU A 178 7.63 9.98 3.55
N ALA A 179 7.14 8.84 3.05
CA ALA A 179 7.91 7.59 2.99
C ALA A 179 9.16 7.70 2.10
N VAL A 180 9.07 8.41 0.96
CA VAL A 180 10.20 8.68 0.08
C VAL A 180 11.29 9.50 0.80
N GLU A 181 10.89 10.52 1.55
CA GLU A 181 11.85 11.37 2.29
C GLU A 181 12.56 10.60 3.41
N ILE A 182 11.89 9.66 4.09
CA ILE A 182 12.54 8.79 5.10
C ILE A 182 13.70 8.00 4.48
N CYS A 183 13.49 7.40 3.30
CA CYS A 183 14.55 6.67 2.61
C CYS A 183 15.67 7.59 2.09
N ARG A 184 15.33 8.81 1.65
CA ARG A 184 16.34 9.81 1.29
C ARG A 184 17.21 10.17 2.49
N ASP A 185 16.62 10.41 3.66
CA ASP A 185 17.37 10.76 4.86
C ASP A 185 18.28 9.61 5.33
N LEU A 186 17.85 8.35 5.15
CA LEU A 186 18.71 7.20 5.40
C LEU A 186 19.92 7.17 4.46
N CYS A 187 19.77 7.57 3.19
CA CYS A 187 20.88 7.66 2.24
C CYS A 187 21.87 8.77 2.64
N LYS A 188 21.37 9.94 3.03
CA LYS A 188 22.18 11.06 3.56
C LYS A 188 23.00 10.64 4.78
N GLN A 189 22.37 10.00 5.77
CA GLN A 189 23.06 9.51 6.97
C GLN A 189 24.22 8.56 6.66
N ARG A 190 24.14 7.85 5.53
CA ARG A 190 25.18 6.91 5.08
C ARG A 190 26.22 7.54 4.15
N GLY A 191 26.11 8.84 3.85
CA GLY A 191 26.98 9.51 2.90
C GLY A 191 26.86 8.97 1.48
N MET A 192 25.68 8.43 1.12
CA MET A 192 25.40 7.87 -0.21
C MET A 192 24.61 8.84 -1.10
N ASP A 193 24.60 10.14 -0.76
CA ASP A 193 24.01 11.14 -1.66
C ASP A 193 24.80 11.15 -2.98
N PRO A 194 24.13 11.22 -4.13
CA PRO A 194 24.82 11.44 -5.39
C PRO A 194 25.57 12.77 -5.28
N GLU A 195 26.89 12.73 -5.53
CA GLU A 195 27.68 13.93 -5.77
C GLU A 195 26.97 14.75 -6.85
N PRO A 196 26.79 16.08 -6.69
CA PRO A 196 26.15 16.88 -7.71
C PRO A 196 26.91 16.68 -9.03
N GLU A 197 26.19 16.30 -10.09
CA GLU A 197 26.78 16.21 -11.42
C GLU A 197 27.47 17.54 -11.74
N PRO A 198 28.71 17.53 -12.27
CA PRO A 198 29.40 18.76 -12.61
C PRO A 198 28.54 19.52 -13.61
N THR A 199 28.10 20.72 -13.21
CA THR A 199 27.39 21.64 -14.08
C THR A 199 28.23 21.80 -15.36
N PRO A 200 27.69 21.55 -16.56
CA PRO A 200 28.46 21.80 -17.78
C PRO A 200 28.87 23.27 -17.78
N GLU A 201 30.19 23.51 -17.87
CA GLU A 201 30.73 24.87 -17.90
C GLU A 201 30.02 25.66 -19.01
N PRO A 202 29.60 26.92 -18.74
CA PRO A 202 28.98 27.74 -19.76
C PRO A 202 29.96 27.90 -20.92
N THR A 203 29.59 27.33 -22.07
CA THR A 203 30.34 27.49 -23.31
C THR A 203 30.42 28.99 -23.63
N PRO A 204 31.61 29.58 -23.83
CA PRO A 204 31.71 31.00 -24.14
C PRO A 204 30.95 31.31 -25.42
N GLU A 205 30.04 32.29 -25.35
CA GLU A 205 29.27 32.77 -26.50
C GLU A 205 30.23 33.20 -27.63
N PRO A 206 29.96 32.81 -28.89
CA PRO A 206 30.79 33.25 -30.00
C PRO A 206 30.69 34.77 -30.16
N PRO A 207 31.81 35.46 -30.45
CA PRO A 207 31.83 36.91 -30.52
C PRO A 207 30.89 37.43 -31.61
N ALA A 208 30.08 38.43 -31.25
CA ALA A 208 29.15 39.11 -32.13
C ALA A 208 29.83 39.58 -33.43
N LYS A 209 29.29 39.16 -34.58
CA LYS A 209 29.71 39.64 -35.90
C LYS A 209 29.49 41.16 -35.97
N LYS A 210 30.56 41.89 -36.28
CA LYS A 210 30.51 43.33 -36.56
C LYS A 210 29.60 43.60 -37.75
N ALA A 211 28.68 44.56 -37.62
CA ALA A 211 27.81 45.01 -38.69
C ALA A 211 28.62 45.70 -39.80
N GLU A 212 28.43 45.27 -41.05
CA GLU A 212 28.91 45.99 -42.24
C GLU A 212 28.10 47.29 -42.45
N PRO A 213 28.74 48.39 -42.90
CA PRO A 213 28.03 49.63 -43.16
C PRO A 213 27.23 49.56 -44.47
N ALA A 214 26.00 50.10 -44.42
CA ALA A 214 25.06 50.13 -45.54
C ALA A 214 25.59 50.90 -46.78
N PRO A 215 25.22 50.48 -48.01
CA PRO A 215 25.69 51.13 -49.23
C PRO A 215 25.00 52.50 -49.43
N LYS A 216 25.79 53.46 -49.91
CA LYS A 216 25.34 54.81 -50.28
C LYS A 216 24.40 54.75 -51.48
N LYS A 217 23.25 55.44 -51.39
CA LYS A 217 22.30 55.63 -52.51
C LYS A 217 22.91 56.54 -53.58
N ALA A 218 22.70 56.18 -54.84
CA ALA A 218 22.88 57.06 -56.00
C ALA A 218 21.75 58.09 -56.10
#